data_AF-A0AAV7RFT2-F1
#
_entry.id   AF-A0AAV7RFT2-F1
#
_cell.length_a   1.000
_cell.length_b   1.000
_cell.length_c   1.000
_cell.angle_alpha   90.00
_cell.angle_beta   90.00
_cell.angle_gamma   90.00
#
_symmetry.space_group_name_H-M   'P 1'
#
loop_
_entity.id
_entity.type
_entity.pdbx_description
1 polymer ?
#
loop_
_entity_poly.entity_id
_entity_poly.type
_entity_poly.pdbx_seq_one_letter_code
_entity_poly.pdbx_strand_id
1 'polypeptide(L)'
;ERDKDFSHQRRHYKEFRFDLTQIPHGEAVTAAEFRIYKDRSNIRFENETLKISVYQIIKENPNRDADLFLLDMRNVQAFDVGWLVFDITLTSNHWVINPQNNLGLQLCAETGDGRSINVKSAGLIGRHGPQSKQPFMVAFFRASEVLLRSVRAANTKRKNHNRNKTTNQQQSSKTPSIG
;
A
#
# COMPACT_ATOMS: atom_id res chain seq x y z
N GLU A 1 0.40 -0.96 4.46
CA GLU A 1 0.62 -2.00 5.49
C GLU A 1 2.07 -2.08 5.91
N ARG A 2 2.41 -1.14 6.79
CA ARG A 2 2.70 -1.63 8.12
C ARG A 2 1.36 -2.13 8.67
N ASP A 3 1.15 -3.44 8.69
CA ASP A 3 0.18 -4.01 9.63
C ASP A 3 0.93 -3.90 10.96
N LYS A 4 0.77 -2.80 11.70
CA LYS A 4 1.19 -2.87 13.10
C LYS A 4 0.10 -3.70 13.78
N ASP A 5 0.48 -4.63 14.64
CA ASP A 5 -0.50 -5.33 15.48
C ASP A 5 -1.18 -4.28 16.36
N PHE A 6 -2.45 -4.04 16.08
CA PHE A 6 -3.17 -2.89 16.61
C PHE A 6 -4.36 -3.33 17.48
N SER A 7 -4.74 -2.45 18.41
CA SER A 7 -5.86 -2.61 19.34
C SER A 7 -7.18 -2.96 18.63
N HIS A 8 -8.15 -3.52 19.38
CA HIS A 8 -9.47 -3.93 18.88
C HIS A 8 -10.18 -2.85 18.03
N GLN A 9 -9.91 -1.58 18.29
CA GLN A 9 -10.50 -0.42 17.61
C GLN A 9 -10.00 -0.25 16.17
N ARG A 10 -8.76 -0.65 15.86
CA ARG A 10 -8.15 -0.51 14.52
C ARG A 10 -8.47 -1.66 13.56
N ARG A 11 -9.37 -2.57 13.97
CA ARG A 11 -9.76 -3.76 13.17
C ARG A 11 -10.63 -3.42 11.95
N HIS A 12 -11.19 -2.21 11.90
CA HIS A 12 -12.20 -1.83 10.90
C HIS A 12 -11.65 -1.01 9.73
N TYR A 13 -10.38 -0.61 9.77
CA TYR A 13 -9.75 0.17 8.70
C TYR A 13 -8.44 -0.44 8.21
N LYS A 14 -7.96 0.05 7.06
CA LYS A 14 -6.63 -0.28 6.53
C LYS A 14 -5.87 0.96 6.07
N GLU A 15 -4.56 0.95 6.28
CA GLU A 15 -3.69 2.08 5.96
C GLU A 15 -2.76 1.81 4.77
N PHE A 16 -2.70 2.78 3.87
CA PHE A 16 -1.89 2.77 2.66
C PHE A 16 -0.93 3.95 2.66
N ARG A 17 0.34 3.69 2.32
CA ARG A 17 1.35 4.72 2.12
C ARG A 17 1.97 4.49 0.75
N PHE A 18 2.01 5.57 -0.02
CA PHE A 18 2.61 5.59 -1.35
C PHE A 18 3.84 6.48 -1.32
N ASP A 19 4.85 6.08 -2.07
CA ASP A 19 6.07 6.84 -2.26
C ASP A 19 5.89 7.75 -3.48
N LEU A 20 5.89 9.07 -3.24
CA LEU A 20 5.70 10.09 -4.27
C LEU A 20 7.04 10.67 -4.76
N THR A 21 8.19 10.12 -4.34
CA THR A 21 9.53 10.61 -4.76
C THR A 21 9.78 10.51 -6.27
N GLN A 22 8.96 9.78 -7.01
CA GLN A 22 9.02 9.71 -8.47
C GLN A 22 8.47 10.96 -9.16
N ILE A 23 7.72 11.81 -8.44
CA ILE A 23 7.20 13.09 -8.94
C ILE A 23 8.30 14.14 -8.72
N PRO A 24 8.82 14.79 -9.79
CA PRO A 24 9.90 15.77 -9.66
C PRO A 24 9.49 16.98 -8.82
N HIS A 25 10.45 17.53 -8.08
CA HIS A 25 10.24 18.77 -7.34
C HIS A 25 9.85 19.92 -8.29
N GLY A 26 8.87 20.71 -7.87
CA GLY A 26 8.34 21.84 -8.64
C GLY A 26 7.21 21.46 -9.61
N GLU A 27 6.96 20.16 -9.84
CA GLU A 27 5.82 19.72 -10.63
C GLU A 27 4.56 19.60 -9.78
N ALA A 28 3.44 20.04 -10.34
CA ALA A 28 2.13 19.93 -9.72
C ALA A 28 1.43 18.63 -10.16
N VAL A 29 0.81 17.95 -9.20
CA VAL A 29 -0.06 16.81 -9.48
C VAL A 29 -1.36 17.35 -10.08
N THR A 30 -1.66 17.00 -11.32
CA THR A 30 -2.88 17.43 -12.01
C THR A 30 -4.06 16.52 -11.72
N ALA A 31 -3.79 15.24 -11.45
CA ALA A 31 -4.79 14.27 -11.02
C ALA A 31 -4.08 13.14 -10.28
N ALA A 32 -4.70 12.61 -9.22
CA ALA A 32 -4.23 11.39 -8.59
C ALA A 32 -5.38 10.55 -8.09
N GLU A 33 -5.24 9.24 -8.27
CA GLU A 33 -6.25 8.25 -7.95
C GLU A 33 -5.65 7.16 -7.08
N PHE A 34 -6.36 6.84 -6.00
CA PHE A 34 -6.15 5.60 -5.26
C PHE A 34 -7.12 4.54 -5.80
N ARG A 35 -6.59 3.39 -6.20
CA ARG A 35 -7.37 2.27 -6.74
C ARG A 35 -7.25 1.06 -5.83
N ILE A 36 -8.41 0.51 -5.43
CA ILE A 36 -8.49 -0.72 -4.65
C ILE A 36 -9.52 -1.66 -5.26
N TYR A 37 -9.17 -2.95 -5.31
CA TYR A 37 -10.08 -3.96 -5.84
C TYR A 37 -11.10 -4.36 -4.78
N LYS A 38 -12.36 -4.36 -5.18
CA LYS A 38 -13.51 -4.89 -4.45
C LYS A 38 -13.90 -6.23 -5.06
N ASP A 39 -13.85 -7.28 -4.26
CA ASP A 39 -14.45 -8.58 -4.54
C ASP A 39 -15.81 -8.68 -3.82
N ARG A 40 -16.57 -9.75 -4.01
CA ARG A 40 -17.83 -9.93 -3.29
C ARG A 40 -17.61 -9.87 -1.78
N SER A 41 -18.47 -9.14 -1.09
CA SER A 41 -18.46 -9.06 0.36
C SER A 41 -18.82 -10.41 0.99
N ASN A 42 -18.56 -10.56 2.28
CA ASN A 42 -19.03 -11.71 3.03
C ASN A 42 -20.57 -11.84 2.92
N ILE A 43 -21.06 -13.08 2.83
CA ILE A 43 -22.49 -13.40 2.65
C ILE A 43 -23.41 -12.75 3.69
N ARG A 44 -22.90 -12.46 4.91
CA ARG A 44 -23.64 -11.72 5.93
C ARG A 44 -24.16 -10.36 5.44
N PHE A 45 -23.48 -9.75 4.47
CA PHE A 45 -23.79 -8.42 3.95
C PHE A 45 -24.37 -8.47 2.53
N GLU A 46 -24.74 -9.63 1.98
CA GLU A 46 -25.03 -9.81 0.55
C GLU A 46 -26.04 -8.82 -0.04
N ASN A 47 -27.02 -8.37 0.76
CA ASN A 47 -28.07 -7.41 0.36
C ASN A 47 -27.84 -5.98 0.88
N GLU A 48 -26.66 -5.69 1.43
CA GLU A 48 -26.34 -4.39 2.01
C GLU A 48 -25.70 -3.47 0.96
N THR A 49 -26.02 -2.18 1.05
CA THR A 49 -25.18 -1.13 0.46
C THR A 49 -24.08 -0.78 1.45
N LEU A 50 -22.84 -0.82 0.98
CA LEU A 50 -21.66 -0.47 1.76
C LEU A 50 -21.16 0.91 1.37
N LYS A 51 -20.75 1.68 2.38
CA LYS A 51 -20.10 2.98 2.20
C LYS A 51 -18.61 2.81 2.44
N ILE A 52 -17.82 3.04 1.40
CA ILE A 52 -16.36 2.94 1.43
C ILE A 52 -15.78 4.34 1.39
N SER A 53 -15.00 4.69 2.41
CA SER A 53 -14.44 6.04 2.58
C SER A 53 -12.93 6.00 2.64
N VAL A 54 -12.28 6.97 1.99
CA VAL A 54 -10.83 7.17 2.03
C VAL A 54 -10.54 8.51 2.70
N TYR A 55 -9.65 8.47 3.68
CA TYR A 55 -9.21 9.62 4.46
C TYR A 55 -7.72 9.84 4.31
N GLN A 56 -7.27 11.10 4.35
CA GLN A 56 -5.91 11.45 4.67
C GLN A 56 -5.71 11.36 6.19
N ILE A 57 -4.59 10.77 6.61
CA ILE A 57 -4.14 10.83 8.00
C ILE A 57 -3.42 12.18 8.20
N ILE A 58 -3.99 13.06 9.02
CA ILE A 58 -3.45 14.39 9.31
C ILE A 58 -2.46 14.32 10.47
N LYS A 59 -2.78 13.51 11.48
CA LYS A 59 -1.94 13.35 12.67
C LYS A 59 -2.12 11.97 13.28
N GLU A 60 -1.00 11.30 13.56
CA GLU A 60 -1.00 10.09 14.38
C GLU A 60 -1.04 10.47 15.87
N ASN A 61 -1.91 9.81 16.64
CA ASN A 61 -1.98 9.97 18.08
C ASN A 61 -1.59 8.65 18.77
N PRO A 62 -0.74 8.67 19.81
CA PRO A 62 -0.35 7.44 20.52
C PRO A 62 -1.50 6.73 21.24
N ASN A 63 -2.44 7.51 21.79
CA ASN A 63 -3.45 7.01 22.73
C ASN A 63 -4.91 7.16 22.22
N ARG A 64 -5.11 7.58 20.97
CA ARG A 64 -6.44 7.73 20.36
C ARG A 64 -6.38 7.46 18.86
N ASP A 65 -7.54 7.50 18.22
CA ASP A 65 -7.63 7.42 16.76
C ASP A 65 -6.90 8.60 16.09
N ALA A 66 -6.44 8.38 14.86
CA ALA A 66 -5.77 9.41 14.10
C ALA A 66 -6.72 10.57 13.80
N ASP A 67 -6.18 11.78 13.67
CA ASP A 67 -6.97 12.89 13.14
C ASP A 67 -7.05 12.70 11.61
N LEU A 68 -8.28 12.63 11.08
CA LEU A 68 -8.56 12.25 9.69
C LEU A 68 -9.20 13.39 8.91
N PHE A 69 -8.92 13.46 7.62
CA PHE A 69 -9.61 14.33 6.67
C PHE A 69 -10.19 13.50 5.53
N LEU A 70 -11.50 13.56 5.31
CA LEU A 70 -12.18 12.79 4.26
C LEU A 70 -11.74 13.30 2.88
N LEU A 71 -11.31 12.38 2.02
CA LEU A 71 -10.93 12.69 0.64
C LEU A 71 -12.06 12.37 -0.32
N ASP A 72 -12.52 11.12 -0.31
CA ASP A 72 -13.53 10.63 -1.22
C ASP A 72 -14.29 9.45 -0.60
N MET A 73 -15.50 9.19 -1.11
CA MET A 73 -16.44 8.20 -0.61
C MET A 73 -17.23 7.58 -1.76
N ARG A 74 -17.47 6.27 -1.68
CA ARG A 74 -18.31 5.54 -2.63
C ARG A 74 -19.31 4.65 -1.92
N ASN A 75 -20.56 4.69 -2.37
CA ASN A 75 -21.56 3.67 -2.03
C ASN A 75 -21.49 2.56 -3.08
N VAL A 76 -21.38 1.32 -2.64
CA VAL A 76 -21.27 0.13 -3.49
C VAL A 76 -22.18 -0.97 -2.96
N GLN A 77 -22.72 -1.80 -3.84
CA GLN A 77 -23.44 -2.98 -3.41
C GLN A 77 -22.46 -4.02 -2.89
N ALA A 78 -22.87 -4.81 -1.91
CA ALA A 78 -22.03 -5.87 -1.35
C ALA A 78 -21.61 -6.91 -2.40
N PHE A 79 -22.46 -7.18 -3.40
CA PHE A 79 -22.17 -8.10 -4.50
C PHE A 79 -21.31 -7.48 -5.62
N ASP A 80 -21.11 -6.16 -5.62
CA ASP A 80 -20.30 -5.50 -6.66
C ASP A 80 -18.86 -6.01 -6.62
N VAL A 81 -18.29 -6.17 -7.82
CA VAL A 81 -16.91 -6.61 -8.04
C VAL A 81 -16.25 -5.68 -9.06
N GLY A 82 -15.04 -5.20 -8.75
CA GLY A 82 -14.29 -4.34 -9.65
C GLY A 82 -13.31 -3.42 -8.94
N TRP A 83 -12.68 -2.54 -9.71
CA TRP A 83 -11.82 -1.50 -9.17
C TRP A 83 -12.66 -0.32 -8.68
N LEU A 84 -12.50 0.01 -7.40
CA LEU A 84 -12.94 1.29 -6.86
C LEU A 84 -11.84 2.31 -7.06
N VAL A 85 -12.23 3.53 -7.46
CA VAL A 85 -11.34 4.65 -7.75
C VAL A 85 -11.73 5.81 -6.85
N PHE A 86 -10.74 6.32 -6.12
CA PHE A 86 -10.90 7.42 -5.19
C PHE A 86 -9.98 8.58 -5.58
N ASP A 87 -10.51 9.79 -5.63
CA ASP A 87 -9.71 10.99 -5.88
C ASP A 87 -8.86 11.32 -4.64
N ILE A 88 -7.55 11.46 -4.86
CA ILE A 88 -6.59 11.86 -3.83
C ILE A 88 -5.69 13.01 -4.31
N THR A 89 -6.13 13.75 -5.34
CA THR A 89 -5.36 14.80 -6.03
C THR A 89 -4.91 15.90 -5.07
N LEU A 90 -5.82 16.40 -4.24
CA LEU A 90 -5.53 17.46 -3.27
C LEU A 90 -4.42 17.04 -2.30
N THR A 91 -4.61 15.89 -1.66
CA THR A 91 -3.64 15.30 -0.73
C THR A 91 -2.30 14.99 -1.37
N SER A 92 -2.31 14.50 -2.60
CA SER A 92 -1.08 14.18 -3.35
C SER A 92 -0.25 15.43 -3.61
N ASN A 93 -0.88 16.55 -3.98
CA ASN A 93 -0.17 17.84 -4.10
C ASN A 93 0.46 18.27 -2.77
N HIS A 94 -0.29 18.17 -1.66
CA HIS A 94 0.26 18.52 -0.34
C HIS A 94 1.47 17.66 0.05
N TRP A 95 1.45 16.36 -0.27
CA TRP A 95 2.57 15.46 0.01
C TRP A 95 3.78 15.69 -0.88
N VAL A 96 3.60 16.12 -2.13
CA VAL A 96 4.73 16.51 -3.00
C VAL A 96 5.43 17.75 -2.44
N ILE A 97 4.65 18.75 -1.98
CA ILE A 97 5.21 19.98 -1.38
C ILE A 97 5.86 19.70 -0.03
N ASN A 98 5.19 18.91 0.83
CA ASN A 98 5.63 18.60 2.18
C ASN A 98 5.66 17.08 2.42
N PRO A 99 6.71 16.36 1.94
CA PRO A 99 6.77 14.90 2.05
C PRO A 99 6.73 14.36 3.48
N GLN A 100 7.17 15.17 4.47
CA GLN A 100 7.11 14.81 5.88
C GLN A 100 5.68 14.66 6.42
N ASN A 101 4.70 15.27 5.74
CA ASN A 101 3.28 15.19 6.10
C ASN A 101 2.58 13.98 5.45
N ASN A 102 3.30 13.13 4.70
CA ASN A 102 2.75 11.90 4.13
C ASN A 102 2.66 10.80 5.21
N LEU A 103 1.63 10.90 6.04
CA LEU A 103 1.27 9.89 7.04
C LEU A 103 0.45 8.74 6.43
N GLY A 104 -0.05 8.91 5.21
CA GLY A 104 -0.78 7.92 4.43
C GLY A 104 -2.29 8.15 4.36
N LEU A 105 -2.94 7.17 3.74
CA LEU A 105 -4.38 7.06 3.62
C LEU A 105 -4.93 6.06 4.62
N GLN A 106 -6.14 6.31 5.12
CA GLN A 106 -6.93 5.34 5.86
C GLN A 106 -8.21 5.00 5.07
N LEU A 107 -8.49 3.72 4.91
CA LEU A 107 -9.64 3.19 4.21
C LEU A 107 -10.60 2.53 5.21
N CYS A 108 -11.86 2.94 5.19
CA CYS A 108 -12.91 2.45 6.07
C CYS A 108 -14.08 1.89 5.24
N ALA A 109 -14.80 0.93 5.82
CA ALA A 109 -16.03 0.38 5.26
C ALA A 109 -17.13 0.38 6.31
N GLU A 110 -18.31 0.85 5.94
CA GLU A 110 -19.50 0.93 6.81
C GLU A 110 -20.71 0.31 6.10
N THR A 111 -21.62 -0.29 6.86
CA THR A 111 -22.96 -0.67 6.35
C THR A 111 -23.86 0.57 6.22
N GLY A 112 -25.00 0.44 5.54
CA GLY A 112 -25.92 1.56 5.28
C GLY A 112 -26.45 2.26 6.55
N ASP A 113 -26.48 1.53 7.67
CA ASP A 113 -26.82 2.03 9.02
C ASP A 113 -25.64 2.72 9.75
N GLY A 114 -24.48 2.86 9.11
CA GLY A 114 -23.31 3.54 9.66
C GLY A 114 -22.41 2.68 10.55
N ARG A 115 -22.66 1.36 10.67
CA ARG A 115 -21.78 0.48 11.46
C ARG A 115 -20.51 0.14 10.69
N SER A 116 -19.34 0.42 11.30
CA SER A 116 -18.05 0.06 10.72
C SER A 116 -17.83 -1.46 10.68
N ILE A 117 -17.35 -1.96 9.54
CA ILE A 117 -17.06 -3.37 9.30
C ILE A 117 -15.60 -3.55 8.89
N ASN A 118 -15.07 -4.76 9.08
CA ASN A 118 -13.72 -5.06 8.61
C ASN A 118 -13.66 -4.95 7.07
N VAL A 119 -12.66 -4.23 6.55
CA VAL A 119 -12.54 -4.00 5.10
C VAL A 119 -12.41 -5.30 4.28
N LYS A 120 -11.81 -6.38 4.83
CA LYS A 120 -11.77 -7.67 4.14
C LYS A 120 -13.16 -8.31 4.09
N SER A 121 -13.96 -8.15 5.14
CA SER A 121 -15.36 -8.60 5.14
C SER A 121 -16.23 -7.81 4.17
N ALA A 122 -15.87 -6.55 3.90
CA ALA A 122 -16.43 -5.73 2.81
C ALA A 122 -15.89 -6.11 1.42
N GLY A 123 -15.09 -7.19 1.29
CA GLY A 123 -14.54 -7.65 0.03
C GLY A 123 -13.36 -6.82 -0.50
N LEU A 124 -12.79 -5.89 0.27
CA LEU A 124 -11.68 -5.05 -0.19
C LEU A 124 -10.34 -5.79 -0.09
N ILE A 125 -9.61 -5.82 -1.21
CA ILE A 125 -8.36 -6.57 -1.34
C ILE A 125 -7.17 -5.67 -1.00
N GLY A 126 -6.43 -6.05 0.05
CA GLY A 126 -5.18 -5.39 0.47
C GLY A 126 -3.93 -5.89 -0.27
N ARG A 127 -2.74 -5.44 0.14
CA ARG A 127 -1.47 -5.80 -0.55
C ARG A 127 -1.09 -7.27 -0.47
N HIS A 128 -1.67 -8.00 0.49
CA HIS A 128 -1.43 -9.43 0.67
C HIS A 128 -2.37 -10.30 -0.18
N GLY A 129 -3.27 -9.67 -0.96
CA GLY A 129 -4.10 -10.37 -1.93
C GLY A 129 -3.36 -10.72 -3.24
N PRO A 130 -4.09 -11.30 -4.22
CA PRO A 130 -3.54 -11.62 -5.54
C PRO A 130 -2.88 -10.40 -6.17
N GLN A 131 -1.68 -10.59 -6.75
CA GLN A 131 -0.85 -9.50 -7.27
C GLN A 131 -1.61 -8.59 -8.25
N SER A 132 -2.42 -9.17 -9.14
CA SER A 132 -3.24 -8.46 -10.12
C SER A 132 -4.40 -7.66 -9.52
N LYS A 133 -4.69 -7.81 -8.24
CA LYS A 133 -5.76 -7.12 -7.50
C LYS A 133 -5.23 -6.26 -6.34
N GLN A 134 -3.91 -6.12 -6.23
CA GLN A 134 -3.32 -5.31 -5.15
C GLN A 134 -3.59 -3.82 -5.36
N PRO A 135 -3.83 -3.06 -4.29
CA PRO A 135 -4.13 -1.64 -4.37
C PRO A 135 -2.91 -0.84 -4.82
N PHE A 136 -3.15 0.19 -5.63
CA PHE A 136 -2.12 1.07 -6.15
C PHE A 136 -2.61 2.51 -6.27
N MET A 137 -1.66 3.42 -6.45
CA MET A 137 -1.92 4.82 -6.74
C MET A 137 -1.45 5.14 -8.15
N VAL A 138 -2.20 5.97 -8.85
CA VAL A 138 -1.80 6.58 -10.12
C VAL A 138 -1.76 8.09 -9.91
N ALA A 139 -0.73 8.75 -10.42
CA ALA A 139 -0.63 10.21 -10.40
C ALA A 139 -0.23 10.71 -11.80
N PHE A 140 -0.93 11.75 -12.23
CA PHE A 140 -0.61 12.53 -13.42
C PHE A 140 -0.05 13.87 -12.95
N PHE A 141 1.06 14.26 -13.54
CA PHE A 141 1.68 15.56 -13.31
C PHE A 141 2.15 16.09 -14.66
N ARG A 142 2.18 17.41 -14.80
CA ARG A 142 2.88 18.01 -15.92
C ARG A 142 4.37 17.86 -15.63
N ALA A 143 5.14 17.44 -16.63
CA ALA A 143 6.59 17.42 -16.53
C ALA A 143 7.11 18.50 -17.47
N SER A 144 7.88 19.43 -16.93
CA SER A 144 8.67 20.35 -17.73
C SER A 144 9.70 19.53 -18.51
N GLU A 145 9.82 19.78 -19.82
CA GLU A 145 10.63 18.97 -20.77
C GLU A 145 12.09 18.76 -20.34
N VAL A 146 12.59 19.59 -19.41
CA VAL A 146 13.98 19.64 -18.95
C VAL A 146 14.37 18.46 -18.02
N LEU A 147 13.43 17.73 -17.41
CA LEU A 147 13.73 16.78 -16.32
C LEU A 147 13.57 15.27 -16.65
N LEU A 148 13.50 14.88 -17.94
CA LEU A 148 13.19 13.51 -18.40
C LEU A 148 14.25 12.40 -18.11
N ARG A 149 15.00 12.47 -17.00
CA ARG A 149 15.80 11.32 -16.52
C ARG A 149 15.39 10.91 -15.11
N SER A 150 14.13 10.48 -14.94
CA SER A 150 13.72 9.77 -13.72
C SER A 150 14.08 8.28 -13.85
N VAL A 151 14.93 7.80 -12.93
CA VAL A 151 15.38 6.42 -12.82
C VAL A 151 14.19 5.53 -12.44
N ARG A 152 13.82 4.61 -13.32
CA ARG A 152 12.81 3.59 -13.02
C ARG A 152 13.32 2.71 -11.88
N ALA A 153 12.70 2.81 -10.70
CA ALA A 153 12.96 1.91 -9.57
C ALA A 153 12.35 0.52 -9.82
N ALA A 154 12.77 -0.16 -10.88
CA ALA A 154 12.69 -1.59 -10.94
C ALA A 154 13.86 -2.10 -10.08
N ASN A 155 13.57 -2.49 -8.83
CA ASN A 155 14.51 -3.23 -7.99
C ASN A 155 14.90 -4.54 -8.70
N THR A 156 15.89 -4.47 -9.59
CA THR A 156 16.57 -5.64 -10.12
C THR A 156 17.39 -6.18 -8.96
N LYS A 157 16.82 -7.16 -8.25
CA LYS A 157 17.55 -7.98 -7.29
C LYS A 157 18.80 -8.50 -8.00
N ARG A 158 19.95 -7.88 -7.74
CA ARG A 158 21.25 -8.41 -8.13
C ARG A 158 21.39 -9.78 -7.47
N LYS A 159 21.25 -10.82 -8.27
CA LYS A 159 21.43 -12.21 -7.88
C LYS A 159 22.93 -12.40 -7.63
N ASN A 160 23.38 -12.21 -6.39
CA ASN A 160 24.74 -12.53 -5.96
C ASN A 160 24.96 -14.04 -6.12
N HIS A 161 25.61 -14.44 -7.20
CA HIS A 161 26.08 -15.81 -7.40
C HIS A 161 27.50 -15.92 -6.83
N ASN A 162 27.63 -15.98 -5.50
CA ASN A 162 28.89 -16.35 -4.86
C ASN A 162 29.02 -17.88 -4.87
N ARG A 163 29.69 -18.37 -5.92
CA ARG A 163 30.12 -19.74 -6.07
C ARG A 163 31.43 -19.93 -5.30
N ASN A 164 31.34 -20.28 -4.02
CA ASN A 164 32.52 -20.73 -3.26
C ASN A 164 32.91 -22.13 -3.74
N LYS A 165 34.00 -22.19 -4.51
CA LYS A 165 34.67 -23.41 -4.94
C LYS A 165 35.92 -23.55 -4.05
N THR A 166 35.83 -24.33 -2.98
CA THR A 166 37.00 -24.74 -2.18
C THR A 166 37.39 -26.17 -2.55
N THR A 167 38.53 -26.24 -3.21
CA THR A 167 39.23 -27.44 -3.66
C THR A 167 40.01 -28.01 -2.46
N ASN A 168 39.60 -29.15 -1.90
CA ASN A 168 40.44 -29.87 -0.94
C ASN A 168 41.44 -30.74 -1.73
N GLN A 169 42.69 -30.29 -1.78
CA GLN A 169 43.82 -31.12 -2.17
C GLN A 169 44.19 -32.04 -0.99
N GLN A 170 44.19 -33.35 -1.26
CA GLN A 170 44.85 -34.38 -0.46
C GLN A 170 46.32 -34.52 -0.88
N GLN A 171 47.13 -35.04 0.06
CA GLN A 171 48.54 -35.50 0.01
C GLN A 171 49.53 -34.52 0.66
N SER A 172 50.49 -34.92 1.51
CA SER A 172 50.92 -36.24 2.04
C SER A 172 52.12 -36.05 2.99
N SER A 173 52.25 -36.87 4.05
CA SER A 173 53.53 -37.43 4.57
C SER A 173 53.28 -38.25 5.85
N LYS A 174 53.19 -39.59 5.77
CA LYS A 174 54.21 -40.62 6.07
C LYS A 174 54.50 -40.88 7.58
N THR A 175 53.96 -42.01 8.07
CA THR A 175 54.51 -43.11 8.93
C THR A 175 55.79 -42.87 9.77
N PRO A 176 55.95 -43.53 10.95
CA PRO A 176 56.00 -45.00 11.08
C PRO A 176 55.39 -45.64 12.35
N SER A 177 55.46 -46.97 12.33
CA SER A 177 54.87 -47.99 13.21
C SER A 177 55.68 -48.27 14.48
N ILE A 178 54.99 -48.91 15.44
CA ILE A 178 55.36 -50.06 16.30
C ILE A 178 55.07 -49.80 17.80
N GLY A 179 54.29 -50.72 18.37
CA GLY A 179 53.99 -50.87 19.79
C GLY A 179 52.69 -51.63 19.98
#